data_AF-A0A9E2PUP1-F1
#
_entry.id   AF-A0A9E2PUP1-F1
#
_cell.length_a   1.000
_cell.length_b   1.000
_cell.length_c   1.000
_cell.angle_alpha   90.00
_cell.angle_beta   90.00
_cell.angle_gamma   90.00
#
_symmetry.space_group_name_H-M   'P 1'
#
loop_
_entity.id
_entity.type
_entity.pdbx_description
1 polymer ?
#
loop_
_entity_poly.entity_id
_entity_poly.type
_entity_poly.pdbx_seq_one_letter_code
_entity_poly.pdbx_strand_id
1 'polypeptide(L)'
;MKISRHAITRFKQRGIPTDLVDLLLLFGNAEEKPGNVYEIRWGKEGKNKALMHLKYLIQGLDKLGHKAILVDGEMTEIITAYNII
;
A
#
# COMPACT_ATOMS: atom_id res chain seq x y z
N MET A 1 -0.56 -2.50 11.20
CA MET A 1 -1.43 -2.72 12.38
C MET A 1 -1.34 -4.18 12.83
N LYS A 2 -1.56 -4.51 14.11
CA LYS A 2 -1.61 -5.91 14.58
C LYS A 2 -3.04 -6.44 14.45
N ILE A 3 -3.23 -7.63 13.86
CA ILE A 3 -4.54 -8.28 13.74
C ILE A 3 -4.75 -9.20 14.96
N SER A 4 -5.88 -9.06 15.66
CA SER A 4 -6.19 -9.91 16.82
C SER A 4 -6.52 -11.35 16.39
N ARG A 5 -6.34 -12.31 17.30
CA ARG A 5 -6.74 -13.73 17.05
C ARG A 5 -8.23 -13.85 16.71
N HIS A 6 -9.08 -13.05 17.36
CA HIS A 6 -10.51 -13.00 17.05
C HIS A 6 -10.76 -12.57 15.60
N ALA A 7 -10.10 -11.49 15.15
CA ALA A 7 -10.22 -10.99 13.78
C ALA A 7 -9.73 -11.99 12.74
N ILE A 8 -8.61 -12.69 12.97
CA ILE A 8 -8.10 -13.73 12.06
C ILE A 8 -9.14 -14.85 11.87
N THR A 9 -9.74 -15.34 12.96
CA THR A 9 -10.80 -16.35 12.88
C THR A 9 -12.01 -15.83 12.12
N ARG A 10 -12.39 -14.57 12.33
CA ARG A 10 -13.49 -13.92 11.62
C ARG A 10 -13.23 -13.74 10.12
N PHE A 11 -12.00 -13.44 9.71
CA PHE A 11 -11.62 -13.37 8.30
C PHE A 11 -11.77 -14.72 7.62
N LYS A 12 -11.27 -15.80 8.25
CA LYS A 12 -11.43 -17.18 7.76
C LYS A 12 -12.90 -17.57 7.62
N GLN A 13 -13.71 -17.31 8.65
CA GLN A 13 -15.15 -17.63 8.63
C GLN A 13 -15.93 -16.89 7.54
N ARG A 14 -15.47 -15.70 7.14
CA ARG A 14 -16.12 -14.86 6.13
C ARG A 14 -15.48 -14.96 4.75
N GLY A 15 -14.46 -15.81 4.59
CA GLY A 15 -13.72 -15.93 3.33
C GLY A 15 -13.06 -14.62 2.88
N ILE A 16 -12.64 -13.77 3.83
CA ILE A 16 -11.97 -12.49 3.53
C ILE A 16 -10.45 -12.73 3.60
N PRO A 17 -9.73 -12.62 2.48
CA PRO A 17 -8.27 -12.70 2.45
C PRO A 17 -7.63 -11.55 3.24
N THR A 18 -6.53 -11.82 3.94
CA THR A 18 -5.86 -10.82 4.80
C THR A 18 -5.12 -9.76 4.01
N ASP A 19 -4.67 -10.05 2.79
CA ASP A 19 -4.06 -9.11 1.85
C ASP A 19 -5.04 -8.00 1.41
N LEU A 20 -6.35 -8.27 1.40
CA LEU A 20 -7.36 -7.22 1.14
C LEU A 20 -7.43 -6.20 2.29
N VAL A 21 -7.02 -6.57 3.50
CA VAL A 21 -6.97 -5.64 4.64
C VAL A 21 -5.94 -4.55 4.38
N ASP A 22 -4.78 -4.88 3.80
CA ASP A 22 -3.76 -3.88 3.48
C ASP A 22 -4.28 -2.87 2.45
N LEU A 23 -5.05 -3.33 1.46
CA LEU A 23 -5.71 -2.45 0.48
C LEU A 23 -6.77 -1.54 1.13
N LEU A 24 -7.55 -2.06 2.08
CA LEU A 24 -8.48 -1.26 2.86
C LEU A 24 -7.74 -0.20 3.69
N LEU A 25 -6.64 -0.56 4.34
CA LEU A 25 -5.84 0.38 5.14
C LEU A 25 -5.20 1.48 4.28
N LEU A 26 -4.77 1.15 3.07
CA LEU A 26 -4.10 2.10 2.16
C LEU A 26 -5.07 3.03 1.43
N PHE A 27 -6.21 2.50 0.98
CA PHE A 27 -7.11 3.23 0.07
C PHE A 27 -8.55 3.33 0.55
N GLY A 28 -8.93 2.62 1.61
CA GLY A 28 -10.27 2.67 2.16
C GLY A 28 -10.60 4.03 2.80
N ASN A 29 -11.88 4.28 2.92
CA ASN A 29 -12.39 5.48 3.58
C ASN A 29 -12.63 5.16 5.06
N ALA A 30 -11.93 5.86 5.95
CA ALA A 30 -12.13 5.75 7.38
C ALA A 30 -13.30 6.63 7.83
N GLU A 31 -14.21 6.04 8.59
CA GLU A 31 -15.34 6.72 9.19
C GLU A 31 -15.33 6.43 10.70
N GLU A 32 -15.38 7.48 11.52
CA GLU A 32 -15.43 7.33 12.97
C GLU A 32 -16.76 6.70 13.40
N LYS A 33 -16.69 5.78 14.37
CA LYS A 33 -17.84 5.12 14.98
C LYS A 33 -17.82 5.32 16.49
N PRO A 34 -18.99 5.28 17.15
CA PRO A 34 -19.09 5.35 18.60
C PRO A 34 -18.17 4.32 19.29
N GLY A 35 -17.55 4.72 20.40
CA GLY A 35 -16.64 3.86 21.15
C GLY A 35 -15.16 4.01 20.77
N ASN A 36 -14.76 5.16 20.18
CA ASN A 36 -13.37 5.45 19.78
C ASN A 36 -12.79 4.41 18.82
N VAL A 37 -13.60 4.03 17.82
CA VAL A 37 -13.23 3.06 16.79
C VAL A 37 -13.49 3.65 15.41
N TYR A 38 -12.72 3.19 14.43
CA TYR A 38 -12.89 3.58 13.02
C TYR A 38 -13.35 2.37 12.21
N GLU A 39 -14.32 2.60 11.35
CA GLU A 39 -14.68 1.67 10.29
C GLU A 39 -13.96 2.09 9.00
N ILE A 40 -13.27 1.16 8.36
CA ILE A 40 -12.60 1.41 7.07
C ILE A 40 -13.37 0.67 5.99
N ARG A 41 -13.99 1.41 5.07
CA ARG A 41 -14.83 0.85 4.00
C ARG A 41 -14.18 1.02 2.64
N TRP A 42 -14.32 -0.02 1.81
CA TRP A 42 -14.04 0.10 0.39
C TRP A 42 -15.18 0.87 -0.31
N GLY A 43 -14.82 1.86 -1.12
CA GLY A 43 -15.78 2.68 -1.85
C GLY A 43 -15.26 3.11 -3.21
N LYS A 44 -16.08 3.84 -3.97
CA LYS A 44 -15.72 4.34 -5.31
C LYS A 44 -14.46 5.20 -5.27
N GLU A 45 -14.33 6.04 -4.26
CA GLU A 45 -13.16 6.88 -4.05
C GLU A 45 -11.88 6.06 -3.80
N GLY A 46 -11.93 5.10 -2.89
CA GLY A 46 -10.80 4.21 -2.62
C GLY A 46 -10.38 3.40 -3.84
N LYS A 47 -11.34 2.88 -4.61
CA LYS A 47 -11.06 2.23 -5.91
C LYS A 47 -10.35 3.17 -6.88
N ASN A 48 -10.82 4.40 -7.03
CA ASN A 48 -10.21 5.38 -7.92
C ASN A 48 -8.78 5.75 -7.46
N LYS A 49 -8.57 5.95 -6.16
CA LYS A 49 -7.24 6.19 -5.57
C LYS A 49 -6.29 5.04 -5.85
N ALA A 50 -6.72 3.80 -5.62
CA ALA A 50 -5.91 2.60 -5.89
C ALA A 50 -5.54 2.48 -7.38
N LEU A 51 -6.50 2.69 -8.29
CA LEU A 51 -6.24 2.63 -9.73
C LEU A 51 -5.28 3.74 -10.20
N MET A 52 -5.42 4.95 -9.66
CA MET A 52 -4.52 6.06 -9.95
C MET A 52 -3.10 5.77 -9.44
N HIS A 53 -2.98 5.22 -8.23
CA HIS A 53 -1.71 4.80 -7.66
C HIS A 53 -1.03 3.72 -8.51
N LEU A 54 -1.77 2.70 -8.94
CA LEU A 54 -1.25 1.66 -9.83
C LEU A 54 -0.76 2.24 -11.17
N LYS A 55 -1.52 3.14 -11.79
CA LYS A 55 -1.08 3.83 -13.02
C LYS A 55 0.23 4.61 -12.80
N TYR A 56 0.33 5.30 -11.67
CA TYR A 56 1.55 6.02 -11.30
C TYR A 56 2.75 5.08 -11.15
N LEU A 57 2.58 3.94 -10.47
CA LEU A 57 3.62 2.92 -10.32
C LEU A 57 4.06 2.36 -11.67
N ILE A 58 3.12 2.00 -12.55
CA ILE A 58 3.42 1.50 -13.90
C ILE A 58 4.24 2.54 -14.69
N GLN A 59 3.80 3.80 -14.70
CA GLN A 59 4.55 4.88 -15.35
C GLN A 59 5.93 5.11 -14.70
N GLY A 60 6.04 4.89 -13.40
CA GLY A 60 7.32 4.94 -12.67
C GLY A 60 8.27 3.85 -13.13
N LEU A 61 7.77 2.63 -13.33
CA LEU A 61 8.55 1.51 -13.88
C LEU A 61 9.04 1.80 -15.29
N ASP A 62 8.18 2.36 -16.16
CA ASP A 62 8.58 2.77 -17.51
C ASP A 62 9.69 3.83 -17.47
N LYS A 63 9.61 4.76 -16.52
CA LYS A 63 10.62 5.81 -16.32
C LYS A 63 11.91 5.32 -15.67
N LEU A 64 11.88 4.20 -14.94
CA LEU A 64 13.09 3.63 -14.33
C LEU A 64 14.03 3.03 -15.37
N GLY A 65 13.53 2.75 -16.59
CA GLY A 65 14.36 2.35 -17.72
C GLY A 65 15.58 3.27 -17.83
N HIS A 66 16.77 2.66 -17.84
CA HIS A 66 18.04 3.38 -17.96
C HIS A 66 18.37 4.32 -16.79
N LYS A 67 17.94 4.04 -15.55
CA LYS A 67 18.32 4.78 -14.35
C LYS A 67 19.05 3.89 -13.35
N ALA A 68 20.08 4.42 -12.71
CA ALA A 68 20.82 3.78 -11.64
C ALA A 68 21.06 4.76 -10.49
N ILE A 69 21.21 4.21 -9.29
CA ILE A 69 21.65 4.96 -8.11
C ILE A 69 22.95 4.34 -7.61
N LEU A 70 23.85 5.17 -7.10
CA LEU A 70 25.04 4.75 -6.38
C LEU A 70 24.75 4.91 -4.88
N VAL A 71 25.02 3.85 -4.12
CA VAL A 71 24.87 3.85 -2.66
C VAL A 71 26.22 3.58 -2.01
N ASP A 72 26.37 3.94 -0.74
CA ASP A 72 27.53 3.57 0.06
C ASP A 72 27.60 2.04 0.28
N GLY A 73 28.75 1.56 0.78
CA GLY A 73 28.98 0.12 0.96
C GLY A 73 28.05 -0.56 1.98
N GLU A 74 27.42 0.22 2.86
CA GLU A 74 26.48 -0.26 3.88
C GLU A 74 25.01 -0.16 3.44
N MET A 75 24.74 0.38 2.24
CA MET A 75 23.39 0.65 1.71
C MET A 75 22.56 1.59 2.60
N THR A 76 23.23 2.45 3.36
CA THR A 76 22.61 3.41 4.28
C THR A 76 22.37 4.77 3.63
N GLU A 77 23.21 5.18 2.68
CA GLU A 77 23.13 6.48 2.03
C GLU A 77 23.16 6.37 0.50
N ILE A 78 22.33 7.18 -0.18
CA ILE A 78 22.35 7.34 -1.64
C ILE A 78 23.35 8.46 -1.97
N ILE A 79 24.44 8.10 -2.64
CA ILE A 79 25.50 9.03 -3.04
C ILE A 79 25.07 9.84 -4.27
N THR A 80 24.55 9.17 -5.30
CA THR A 80 24.12 9.85 -6.54
C THR A 80 23.14 9.00 -7.37
N ALA A 81 22.54 9.61 -8.40
CA ALA A 81 21.70 8.95 -9.40
C ALA A 81 22.17 9.34 -10.82
N TYR A 82 22.17 8.40 -11.75
CA TYR A 82 22.61 8.62 -13.13
C TYR A 82 21.80 7.79 -14.13
N ASN A 83 21.88 8.12 -15.41
CA ASN A 83 21.26 7.31 -16.47
C ASN A 83 22.28 6.27 -16.99
N ILE A 84 21.83 5.03 -17.16
CA ILE A 84 22.62 3.96 -17.76
C ILE A 84 22.57 4.15 -19.29
N ILE A 85 23.72 4.44 -19.89
CA ILE A 85 23.90 4.59 -21.34
C ILE A 85 23.88 3.21 -22.00
#